data_AF-A0A3S0QUU7-F1
#
_entry.id   AF-A0A3S0QUU7-F1
#
_cell.length_a   1.000
_cell.length_b   1.000
_cell.length_c   1.000
_cell.angle_alpha   90.00
_cell.angle_beta   90.00
_cell.angle_gamma   90.00
#
_symmetry.space_group_name_H-M   'P 1'
#
loop_
_entity.id
_entity.type
_entity.pdbx_description
1 polymer ?
#
loop_
_entity_poly.entity_id
_entity_poly.type
_entity_poly.pdbx_seq_one_letter_code
_entity_poly.pdbx_strand_id
1 'polypeptide(L)'
;MKKFLLVPIVLFVFGLCITGCSSDLDDTYSEDVERISEDVDGVNTSVMEKLLCDALTEIIENVNGKYSNGGYILFFSENNEVLVLSEDEYIFAAGIGEAFEYLNSNTKNTYHKTINKAPKPNQGWTFAGTCTNKWSAFKLANEIAKKIGDEQSFEIHTEYKNGKYYVWYRLI
;
A
#
# COMPACT_ATOMS: atom_id res chain seq x y z
N MET A 1 -13.35 42.21 0.01
CA MET A 1 -11.99 41.66 0.22
C MET A 1 -12.09 40.42 1.09
N LYS A 2 -12.10 39.22 0.51
CA LYS A 2 -12.09 37.95 1.26
C LYS A 2 -10.66 37.40 1.21
N LYS A 3 -10.04 37.24 2.38
CA LYS A 3 -8.68 36.72 2.52
C LYS A 3 -8.71 35.20 2.38
N PHE A 4 -8.01 34.65 1.40
CA PHE A 4 -7.71 33.22 1.33
C PHE A 4 -6.63 32.91 2.37
N LEU A 5 -6.96 32.07 3.35
CA LEU A 5 -5.98 31.49 4.27
C LEU A 5 -5.45 30.21 3.61
N LEU A 6 -4.22 30.29 3.11
CA LEU A 6 -3.41 29.12 2.78
C LEU A 6 -3.08 28.39 4.09
N VAL A 7 -3.59 27.17 4.25
CA VAL A 7 -3.20 26.27 5.33
C VAL A 7 -1.90 25.58 4.91
N PRO A 8 -0.79 25.72 5.66
CA PRO A 8 0.45 25.03 5.32
C PRO A 8 0.31 23.54 5.67
N ILE A 9 0.45 22.68 4.66
CA ILE A 9 0.62 21.24 4.82
C ILE A 9 1.99 21.04 5.49
N VAL A 10 1.96 20.66 6.77
CA VAL A 10 3.17 20.26 7.50
C VAL A 10 3.49 18.83 7.08
N LEU A 11 4.44 18.68 6.14
CA LEU A 11 5.08 17.42 5.81
C LEU A 11 5.88 16.94 7.03
N PHE A 12 5.36 15.91 7.72
CA PHE A 12 6.08 15.23 8.78
C PHE A 12 7.04 14.22 8.14
N VAL A 13 8.28 14.63 7.92
CA VAL A 13 9.35 13.74 7.49
C VAL A 13 9.73 12.87 8.69
N PHE A 14 9.28 11.62 8.72
CA PHE A 14 9.83 10.62 9.63
C PHE A 14 11.25 10.31 9.19
N GLY A 15 12.22 10.93 9.88
CA GLY A 15 13.63 10.64 9.75
C GLY A 15 13.95 9.25 10.29
N LEU A 16 14.14 8.29 9.39
CA LEU A 16 14.84 7.05 9.72
C LEU A 16 16.32 7.39 9.88
N CYS A 17 16.77 7.44 11.13
CA CYS A 17 18.18 7.53 11.49
C CYS A 17 18.87 6.24 11.04
N ILE A 18 19.60 6.29 9.93
CA ILE A 18 20.59 5.28 9.60
C ILE A 18 21.80 5.56 10.51
N THR A 19 21.98 4.76 11.55
CA THR A 19 23.25 4.73 12.29
C THR A 19 24.30 4.10 11.38
N GLY A 20 24.95 4.94 10.58
CA GLY A 20 26.14 4.58 9.82
C GLY A 20 27.33 4.44 10.77
N CYS A 21 27.91 3.24 10.85
CA CYS A 21 29.27 3.07 11.34
C CYS A 21 30.22 3.75 10.37
N SER A 22 30.95 4.75 10.87
CA SER A 22 32.01 5.45 10.16
C SER A 22 33.17 4.52 9.85
N SER A 23 33.64 4.56 8.61
CA SER A 23 35.06 4.66 8.32
C SER A 23 35.22 5.40 7.00
N ASP A 24 35.75 6.62 7.10
CA ASP A 24 36.23 7.44 6.01
C ASP A 24 37.10 6.64 5.04
N LEU A 25 36.96 6.90 3.73
CA LEU A 25 38.09 7.12 2.81
C LEU A 25 37.57 7.49 1.41
N ASP A 26 37.89 8.73 1.07
CA ASP A 26 38.43 9.21 -0.21
C ASP A 26 37.51 9.53 -1.40
N ASP A 27 37.89 10.65 -2.00
CA ASP A 27 37.17 11.53 -2.91
C ASP A 27 36.99 10.97 -4.33
N THR A 28 36.01 11.57 -5.01
CA THR A 28 35.90 11.71 -6.48
C THR A 28 35.43 10.47 -7.25
N TYR A 29 34.13 10.41 -7.55
CA TYR A 29 33.62 10.17 -8.91
C TYR A 29 32.19 10.71 -8.98
N SER A 30 31.99 11.80 -9.72
CA SER A 30 30.67 12.13 -10.24
C SER A 30 30.36 11.12 -11.34
N GLU A 31 29.62 10.08 -11.02
CA GLU A 31 28.97 9.26 -12.03
C GLU A 31 27.47 9.46 -11.89
N ASP A 32 26.92 9.89 -13.01
CA ASP A 32 25.51 10.04 -13.27
C ASP A 32 24.75 8.84 -12.70
N VAL A 33 23.66 9.11 -11.98
CA VAL A 33 22.72 8.07 -11.55
C VAL A 33 22.15 7.45 -12.82
N GLU A 34 22.82 6.41 -13.32
CA GLU A 34 22.32 5.52 -14.35
C GLU A 34 21.02 4.93 -13.79
N ARG A 35 19.93 5.51 -14.25
CA ARG A 35 18.58 4.99 -14.11
C ARG A 35 18.65 3.56 -14.63
N ILE A 36 18.54 2.58 -13.73
CA ILE A 36 18.45 1.17 -14.09
C ILE A 36 17.17 1.01 -14.93
N SER A 37 17.30 1.18 -16.25
CA SER A 37 16.38 0.66 -17.24
C SER A 37 16.75 -0.80 -17.44
N GLU A 38 16.31 -1.65 -16.53
CA GLU A 38 16.23 -3.09 -16.78
C GLU A 38 15.03 -3.35 -17.70
N ASP A 39 15.20 -2.98 -18.98
CA ASP A 39 14.48 -3.61 -20.08
C ASP A 39 15.09 -5.00 -20.30
N VAL A 40 14.61 -5.97 -19.52
CA VAL A 40 14.82 -7.39 -19.79
C VAL A 40 13.55 -7.94 -20.45
N ASP A 41 13.65 -8.15 -21.76
CA ASP A 41 12.74 -8.92 -22.62
C ASP A 41 11.21 -8.69 -22.48
N GLY A 42 10.69 -7.80 -23.35
CA GLY A 42 9.52 -8.12 -24.18
C GLY A 42 8.15 -8.28 -23.51
N VAL A 43 7.99 -7.95 -22.23
CA VAL A 43 6.67 -7.81 -21.58
C VAL A 43 6.55 -6.36 -21.14
N ASN A 44 5.71 -5.59 -21.82
CA ASN A 44 5.35 -4.24 -21.37
C ASN A 44 4.42 -4.38 -20.15
N THR A 45 5.01 -4.71 -19.00
CA THR A 45 4.33 -4.88 -17.72
C THR A 45 3.90 -3.51 -17.21
N SER A 46 2.63 -3.34 -16.86
CA SER A 46 2.16 -2.04 -16.37
C SER A 46 2.85 -1.69 -15.04
N VAL A 47 3.06 -0.41 -14.77
CA VAL A 47 3.66 0.05 -13.51
C VAL A 47 2.88 -0.47 -12.31
N MET A 48 1.54 -0.48 -12.41
CA MET A 48 0.64 -1.07 -11.42
C MET A 48 0.90 -2.57 -11.22
N GLU A 49 1.07 -3.34 -12.29
CA GLU A 49 1.35 -4.78 -12.22
C GLU A 49 2.63 -5.05 -11.41
N LYS A 50 3.70 -4.29 -11.67
CA LYS A 50 4.96 -4.40 -10.91
C LYS A 50 4.79 -4.03 -9.44
N LEU A 51 4.22 -2.85 -9.16
CA LEU A 51 4.03 -2.37 -7.79
C LEU A 51 3.17 -3.33 -6.96
N LEU A 52 2.12 -3.89 -7.57
CA LEU A 52 1.25 -4.82 -6.89
C LEU A 52 1.92 -6.16 -6.60
N CYS A 53 2.76 -6.64 -7.52
CA CYS A 53 3.57 -7.84 -7.31
C CYS A 53 4.53 -7.67 -6.15
N ASP A 54 5.23 -6.55 -6.10
CA ASP A 54 6.19 -6.24 -5.03
C ASP A 54 5.47 -6.14 -3.67
N ALA A 55 4.38 -5.39 -3.61
CA ALA A 55 3.58 -5.21 -2.40
C ALA A 55 2.98 -6.51 -1.87
N LEU A 56 2.37 -7.33 -2.74
CA LEU A 56 1.81 -8.61 -2.31
C LEU A 56 2.91 -9.59 -1.92
N THR A 57 4.06 -9.57 -2.60
CA THR A 57 5.21 -10.40 -2.21
C THR A 57 5.75 -10.02 -0.84
N GLU A 58 5.85 -8.72 -0.52
CA GLU A 58 6.32 -8.23 0.78
C GLU A 58 5.48 -8.80 1.93
N ILE A 59 4.15 -8.74 1.80
CA ILE A 59 3.22 -9.30 2.79
C ILE A 59 3.44 -10.81 2.96
N ILE A 60 3.61 -11.53 1.85
CA ILE A 60 3.65 -13.00 1.87
C ILE A 60 4.99 -13.55 2.36
N GLU A 61 6.10 -12.90 2.01
CA GLU A 61 7.42 -13.25 2.52
C GLU A 61 7.56 -12.91 4.00
N ASN A 62 6.88 -11.85 4.47
CA ASN A 62 6.75 -11.48 5.88
C ASN A 62 8.09 -11.56 6.65
N VAL A 63 9.17 -11.06 6.05
CA VAL A 63 10.55 -11.29 6.51
C VAL A 63 10.74 -10.89 7.98
N ASN A 64 10.04 -9.85 8.43
CA ASN A 64 10.17 -9.29 9.79
C ASN A 64 8.98 -9.64 10.71
N GLY A 65 8.06 -10.50 10.28
CA GLY A 65 6.87 -10.85 11.07
C GLY A 65 5.78 -9.77 11.12
N LYS A 66 5.97 -8.62 10.46
CA LYS A 66 5.04 -7.47 10.44
C LYS A 66 3.64 -7.85 9.93
N TYR A 67 3.56 -8.80 9.00
CA TYR A 67 2.34 -9.23 8.31
C TYR A 67 1.93 -10.66 8.70
N SER A 68 2.27 -11.11 9.92
CA SER A 68 2.00 -12.48 10.38
C SER A 68 0.52 -12.88 10.36
N ASN A 69 -0.38 -11.90 10.43
CA ASN A 69 -1.83 -12.10 10.33
C ASN A 69 -2.40 -11.67 8.97
N GLY A 70 -1.53 -11.36 8.01
CA GLY A 70 -1.86 -10.63 6.80
C GLY A 70 -1.61 -9.13 6.94
N GLY A 71 -2.16 -8.37 6.00
CA GLY A 71 -1.88 -6.95 5.80
C GLY A 71 -2.76 -6.34 4.72
N TYR A 72 -2.54 -5.05 4.48
CA TYR A 72 -3.31 -4.24 3.56
C TYR A 72 -2.40 -3.60 2.51
N ILE A 73 -2.91 -3.47 1.29
CA ILE A 73 -2.26 -2.71 0.22
C ILE A 73 -3.24 -1.64 -0.23
N LEU A 74 -2.80 -0.39 -0.28
CA LEU A 74 -3.55 0.71 -0.90
C LEU A 74 -2.83 1.10 -2.18
N PHE A 75 -3.55 1.16 -3.30
CA PHE A 75 -3.04 1.64 -4.57
C PHE A 75 -3.82 2.88 -5.01
N PHE A 76 -3.09 3.95 -5.31
CA PHE A 76 -3.64 5.21 -5.80
C PHE A 76 -3.24 5.42 -7.27
N SER A 77 -4.21 5.38 -8.18
CA SER A 77 -3.97 5.48 -9.62
C SER A 77 -3.49 6.87 -10.06
N GLU A 78 -3.82 7.92 -9.30
CA GLU A 78 -3.45 9.31 -9.63
C GLU A 78 -1.93 9.52 -9.75
N ASN A 79 -1.15 8.81 -8.93
CA ASN A 79 0.29 8.96 -8.82
C ASN A 79 1.06 7.62 -8.83
N ASN A 80 0.37 6.49 -9.07
CA ASN A 80 0.91 5.13 -8.93
C ASN A 80 1.55 4.88 -7.55
N GLU A 81 0.96 5.43 -6.50
CA GLU A 81 1.44 5.23 -5.13
C GLU A 81 0.90 3.91 -4.56
N VAL A 82 1.78 3.16 -3.91
CA VAL A 82 1.42 1.94 -3.20
C VAL A 82 1.83 2.05 -1.73
N LEU A 83 0.91 1.72 -0.83
CA LEU A 83 1.17 1.65 0.61
C LEU A 83 0.93 0.22 1.07
N VAL A 84 1.93 -0.38 1.73
CA VAL A 84 1.83 -1.70 2.36
C VAL A 84 1.77 -1.51 3.87
N LEU A 85 0.67 -1.95 4.46
CA LEU A 85 0.29 -1.63 5.84
C LEU A 85 0.02 -2.91 6.63
N SER A 86 0.48 -2.96 7.88
CA SER A 86 -0.06 -3.93 8.85
C SER A 86 -1.51 -3.58 9.18
N GLU A 87 -2.21 -4.49 9.86
CA GLU A 87 -3.58 -4.22 10.33
C GLU A 87 -3.63 -2.97 11.22
N ASP A 88 -2.71 -2.83 12.18
CA ASP A 88 -2.66 -1.66 13.07
C ASP A 88 -2.40 -0.35 12.32
N GLU A 89 -1.48 -0.36 11.35
CA GLU A 89 -1.17 0.81 10.53
C GLU A 89 -2.37 1.21 9.66
N TYR A 90 -3.08 0.22 9.11
CA TYR A 90 -4.28 0.46 8.34
C TYR A 90 -5.43 1.01 9.20
N ILE A 91 -5.66 0.44 10.38
CA ILE A 91 -6.64 0.91 11.38
C ILE A 91 -6.34 2.37 11.74
N PHE A 92 -5.06 2.70 11.97
CA PHE A 92 -4.64 4.05 12.29
C PHE A 92 -4.87 5.02 11.13
N ALA A 93 -4.40 4.69 9.92
CA ALA A 93 -4.58 5.52 8.73
C ALA A 93 -6.08 5.74 8.41
N ALA A 94 -6.88 4.67 8.52
CA ALA A 94 -8.32 4.70 8.39
C ALA A 94 -9.00 5.65 9.39
N GLY A 95 -8.62 5.54 10.66
CA GLY A 95 -9.20 6.36 11.73
C GLY A 95 -8.88 7.85 11.55
N ILE A 96 -7.70 8.18 11.03
CA ILE A 96 -7.35 9.57 10.68
C ILE A 96 -8.25 10.09 9.55
N GLY A 97 -8.44 9.30 8.48
CA GLY A 97 -9.32 9.69 7.37
C GLY A 97 -10.74 9.99 7.84
N GLU A 98 -11.33 9.09 8.64
CA GLU A 98 -12.66 9.28 9.23
C GLU A 98 -12.75 10.52 10.13
N ALA A 99 -11.69 10.81 10.90
CA ALA A 99 -11.64 12.01 11.74
C ALA A 99 -11.63 13.30 10.92
N PHE A 100 -10.89 13.34 9.81
CA PHE A 100 -10.88 14.50 8.91
C PHE A 100 -12.21 14.69 8.17
N GLU A 101 -12.82 13.60 7.70
CA GLU A 101 -14.16 13.65 7.10
C GLU A 101 -15.21 14.13 8.11
N TYR A 102 -15.13 13.69 9.37
CA TYR A 102 -15.98 14.18 10.44
C TYR A 102 -15.80 15.68 10.69
N LEU A 103 -14.57 16.17 10.79
CA LEU A 103 -14.28 17.59 11.00
C LEU A 103 -14.76 18.46 9.84
N ASN A 104 -14.74 17.94 8.61
CA ASN A 104 -15.19 18.64 7.41
C ASN A 104 -16.69 18.48 7.12
N SER A 105 -17.35 17.47 7.69
CA SER A 105 -18.80 17.30 7.59
C SER A 105 -19.49 18.11 8.70
N ASN A 106 -20.45 18.97 8.32
CA ASN A 106 -21.26 19.75 9.28
C ASN A 106 -22.22 18.89 10.13
N THR A 107 -22.05 17.57 10.15
CA THR A 107 -22.93 16.59 10.78
C THR A 107 -22.26 15.98 11.99
N LYS A 108 -22.47 16.62 13.14
CA LYS A 108 -22.28 16.00 14.45
C LYS A 108 -23.33 14.90 14.62
N ASN A 109 -22.99 13.64 14.39
CA ASN A 109 -23.50 12.45 15.12
C ASN A 109 -23.41 11.18 14.27
N THR A 110 -22.26 10.51 14.30
CA THR A 110 -22.24 9.05 14.39
C THR A 110 -20.86 8.59 14.83
N TYR A 111 -20.76 8.11 16.07
CA TYR A 111 -19.59 7.38 16.52
C TYR A 111 -19.57 6.05 15.74
N HIS A 112 -18.72 5.93 14.71
CA HIS A 112 -18.59 4.69 13.96
C HIS A 112 -17.81 3.66 14.78
N LYS A 113 -18.57 2.95 15.60
CA LYS A 113 -18.17 1.69 16.24
C LYS A 113 -17.93 0.64 15.15
N THR A 114 -16.73 0.61 14.57
CA THR A 114 -15.93 -0.59 14.26
C THR A 114 -14.85 -0.24 13.25
N ILE A 115 -13.71 0.28 13.72
CA ILE A 115 -12.46 0.13 12.97
C ILE A 115 -12.02 -1.32 13.18
N ASN A 116 -12.65 -2.22 12.42
CA ASN A 116 -12.19 -3.59 12.16
C ASN A 116 -12.61 -3.85 10.73
N LYS A 117 -11.68 -3.49 9.83
CA LYS A 117 -11.85 -3.41 8.37
C LYS A 117 -11.37 -4.70 7.68
N ALA A 118 -11.43 -5.84 8.36
CA ALA A 118 -11.40 -7.13 7.68
C ALA A 118 -12.63 -7.25 6.76
N PRO A 119 -12.59 -8.08 5.70
CA PRO A 119 -13.70 -8.27 4.79
C PRO A 119 -14.94 -8.71 5.56
N LYS A 120 -15.90 -7.80 5.75
CA LYS A 120 -17.25 -8.19 6.19
C LYS A 120 -18.10 -8.43 4.94
N PRO A 121 -19.04 -9.39 5.00
CA PRO A 121 -20.07 -9.49 3.97
C PRO A 121 -20.70 -8.11 3.72
N ASN A 122 -20.88 -7.75 2.45
CA ASN A 122 -21.52 -6.51 2.00
C ASN A 122 -20.71 -5.20 2.14
N GLN A 123 -19.37 -5.25 2.24
CA GLN A 123 -18.51 -4.06 2.27
C GLN A 123 -17.74 -3.79 0.96
N GLY A 124 -18.23 -4.32 -0.17
CA GLY A 124 -17.63 -4.12 -1.50
C GLY A 124 -16.41 -5.00 -1.81
N TRP A 125 -16.02 -5.88 -0.89
CA TRP A 125 -14.90 -6.79 -1.09
C TRP A 125 -15.21 -7.90 -2.09
N THR A 126 -14.32 -8.06 -3.06
CA THR A 126 -14.30 -9.17 -4.01
C THR A 126 -13.16 -10.10 -3.67
N PHE A 127 -13.45 -11.38 -3.52
CA PHE A 127 -12.42 -12.40 -3.32
C PHE A 127 -11.59 -12.57 -4.60
N ALA A 128 -10.27 -12.43 -4.47
CA ALA A 128 -9.33 -12.59 -5.58
C ALA A 128 -8.84 -14.03 -5.70
N GLY A 129 -8.59 -14.69 -4.56
CA GLY A 129 -8.02 -16.04 -4.53
C GLY A 129 -7.19 -16.28 -3.29
N THR A 130 -6.35 -17.32 -3.35
CA THR A 130 -5.43 -17.68 -2.27
C THR A 130 -4.01 -17.86 -2.80
N CYS A 131 -3.02 -17.50 -1.99
CA CYS A 131 -1.61 -17.77 -2.26
C CYS A 131 -0.91 -18.39 -1.03
N THR A 132 0.19 -19.09 -1.26
CA THR A 132 0.96 -19.79 -0.20
C THR A 132 2.45 -19.47 -0.22
N ASN A 133 2.93 -18.88 -1.30
CA ASN A 133 4.33 -18.55 -1.53
C ASN A 133 4.45 -17.37 -2.51
N LYS A 134 5.66 -16.82 -2.61
CA LYS A 134 6.03 -15.73 -3.53
C LYS A 134 5.51 -15.92 -4.95
N TRP A 135 5.70 -17.09 -5.55
CA TRP A 135 5.29 -17.32 -6.95
C TRP A 135 3.77 -17.26 -7.12
N SER A 136 3.01 -17.89 -6.23
CA SER A 136 1.55 -17.82 -6.25
C SER A 136 1.02 -16.42 -5.94
N ALA A 137 1.75 -15.63 -5.14
CA ALA A 137 1.43 -14.23 -4.87
C ALA A 137 1.65 -13.37 -6.11
N PHE A 138 2.81 -13.48 -6.77
CA PHE A 138 3.12 -12.80 -8.02
C PHE A 138 2.05 -13.06 -9.10
N LYS A 139 1.67 -14.33 -9.30
CA LYS A 139 0.62 -14.69 -10.25
C LYS A 139 -0.72 -14.03 -9.91
N LEU A 140 -1.11 -14.04 -8.63
CA LEU A 140 -2.37 -13.48 -8.18
C LEU A 140 -2.39 -11.94 -8.30
N ALA A 141 -1.28 -11.27 -7.98
CA ALA A 141 -1.12 -9.83 -8.18
C ALA A 141 -1.32 -9.44 -9.65
N ASN A 142 -0.68 -10.16 -10.59
CA ASN A 142 -0.88 -9.92 -12.02
C ASN A 142 -2.33 -10.10 -12.46
N GLU A 143 -3.02 -11.12 -11.95
CA GLU A 143 -4.44 -11.36 -12.25
C GLU A 143 -5.33 -10.22 -11.74
N ILE A 144 -5.05 -9.70 -10.53
CA ILE A 144 -5.77 -8.56 -9.96
C ILE A 144 -5.51 -7.29 -10.77
N ALA A 145 -4.24 -6.97 -11.06
CA ALA A 145 -3.85 -5.81 -11.84
C ALA A 145 -4.56 -5.80 -13.21
N LYS A 146 -4.52 -6.91 -13.95
CA LYS A 146 -5.19 -7.02 -15.25
C LYS A 146 -6.70 -6.87 -15.18
N LYS A 147 -7.31 -7.27 -14.07
CA LYS A 147 -8.77 -7.22 -13.88
C LYS A 147 -9.25 -5.81 -13.53
N ILE A 148 -8.49 -5.07 -12.71
CA ILE A 148 -8.86 -3.72 -12.27
C ILE A 148 -8.49 -2.68 -13.35
N GLY A 149 -7.31 -2.82 -13.96
CA GLY A 149 -6.75 -1.83 -14.87
C GLY A 149 -6.17 -0.60 -14.17
N ASP A 150 -5.31 0.15 -14.86
CA ASP A 150 -4.41 1.14 -14.26
C ASP A 150 -5.11 2.45 -13.82
N GLU A 151 -6.36 2.67 -14.20
CA GLU A 151 -7.08 3.93 -13.97
C GLU A 151 -7.77 4.00 -12.61
N GLN A 152 -7.92 2.88 -11.91
CA GLN A 152 -8.74 2.78 -10.70
C GLN A 152 -7.87 2.65 -9.45
N SER A 153 -8.20 3.44 -8.44
CA SER A 153 -7.65 3.23 -7.10
C SER A 153 -8.35 2.04 -6.45
N PHE A 154 -7.61 1.26 -5.68
CA PHE A 154 -8.14 0.07 -5.02
C PHE A 154 -7.38 -0.22 -3.74
N GLU A 155 -7.99 -1.05 -2.90
CA GLU A 155 -7.31 -1.64 -1.76
C GLU A 155 -7.40 -3.16 -1.79
N ILE A 156 -6.36 -3.81 -1.25
CA ILE A 156 -6.27 -5.24 -1.03
C ILE A 156 -6.18 -5.51 0.47
N HIS A 157 -6.90 -6.53 0.91
CA HIS A 157 -6.71 -7.14 2.20
C HIS A 157 -6.22 -8.58 2.03
N THR A 158 -5.29 -8.97 2.90
CA THR A 158 -4.82 -10.34 3.02
C THR A 158 -5.09 -10.86 4.43
N GLU A 159 -5.58 -12.09 4.53
CA GLU A 159 -5.79 -12.80 5.81
C GLU A 159 -4.97 -14.09 5.78
N TYR A 160 -4.10 -14.30 6.78
CA TYR A 160 -3.38 -15.56 6.92
C TYR A 160 -4.18 -16.57 7.74
N LYS A 161 -4.51 -17.72 7.14
CA LYS A 161 -5.27 -18.78 7.78
C LYS A 161 -4.87 -20.15 7.25
N ASN A 162 -4.61 -21.09 8.16
CA ASN A 162 -4.33 -22.50 7.84
C ASN A 162 -3.19 -22.67 6.80
N GLY A 163 -2.11 -21.90 6.91
CA GLY A 163 -0.97 -22.02 5.98
C GLY A 163 -1.16 -21.33 4.63
N LYS A 164 -2.24 -20.55 4.46
CA LYS A 164 -2.56 -19.86 3.20
C LYS A 164 -2.94 -18.42 3.48
N TYR A 165 -2.60 -17.55 2.55
CA TYR A 165 -3.14 -16.19 2.50
C TYR A 165 -4.36 -16.17 1.61
N TYR A 166 -5.44 -15.63 2.13
CA TYR A 166 -6.65 -15.32 1.40
C TYR A 166 -6.58 -13.85 1.01
N VAL A 167 -6.91 -13.53 -0.24
CA VAL A 167 -6.72 -12.18 -0.79
C VAL A 167 -8.06 -11.66 -1.31
N TRP A 168 -8.42 -10.46 -0.89
CA TRP A 168 -9.61 -9.74 -1.34
C TRP A 168 -9.21 -8.35 -1.80
N TYR A 169 -9.95 -7.79 -2.75
CA TYR A 169 -9.80 -6.41 -3.19
C TYR A 169 -11.13 -5.68 -3.22
N ARG A 170 -11.09 -4.35 -3.19
CA ARG A 170 -12.22 -3.49 -3.56
C ARG A 170 -11.71 -2.20 -4.18
N LEU A 171 -12.53 -1.60 -5.02
CA LEU A 171 -12.27 -0.29 -5.61
C LEU A 171 -12.57 0.81 -4.57
N ILE A 172 -11.83 1.90 -4.60
CA ILE A 172 -11.98 3.07 -3.71
C ILE A 172 -12.12 4.37 -4.49
#